data_AF-A0ABD5QGF4-F1
#
_entry.id   AF-A0ABD5QGF4-F1
#
_cell.length_a   1.000
_cell.length_b   1.000
_cell.length_c   1.000
_cell.angle_alpha   90.00
_cell.angle_beta   90.00
_cell.angle_gamma   90.00
#
_symmetry.space_group_name_H-M   'P 1'
#
loop_
_entity.id
_entity.type
_entity.pdbx_description
1 polymer ?
#
loop_
_entity_poly.entity_id
_entity_poly.type
_entity_poly.pdbx_seq_one_letter_code
_entity_poly.pdbx_strand_id
1 'polypeptide(L)'
;MDPRLRERIDGWETRSLTGAVGDLAEGVSGVVLAEEGHLFVHEGRIVGSEGDPERVVRTGRLHVAPAPALVLGYAMTERESETRRSYDAAETPPEALHDVLAADERTCYVDPAGGPEPRDEWAIVYEDGSREAAVAVGGGEPLTGAGAVEHVSRALEGYEVVEVSLAPVDPADLGPTVDGDPPGGDHDGDGDRLDRLEARLDAIEREGEAGLVAENRVLRETVDRLEARIEELEAGGGGERAAGDDVAPEEAIAGTNLFVRYASKGESTLAGLDSAEPEAVRSNLRLDHHTEFEEGASVEGRPFEDFLESTIEYRFVDWLVGTLPFEIRDTGSEEALADLSEAIPRIDRATFDATLDLDGGESVAFDVVAFDRHGTPLVTARCHESREPASREVVAGVEEATSRATSTYPGIAAAMVVAASYFDPDALEVVDGVTGGGGFLRRSPKRSYVTLSRNRGYHLCLVEARREELYLSTPDL
;
A
#
# COMPACT_ATOMS: atom_id res chain seq x y z
N MET A 1 -30.80 18.32 -7.27
CA MET A 1 -29.86 18.37 -6.13
C MET A 1 -30.49 17.92 -4.81
N ASP A 2 -29.94 16.86 -4.22
CA ASP A 2 -30.22 16.39 -2.86
C ASP A 2 -29.98 17.52 -1.81
N PRO A 3 -30.89 17.74 -0.83
CA PRO A 3 -30.72 18.75 0.23
C PRO A 3 -29.43 18.63 1.06
N ARG A 4 -28.93 17.41 1.30
CA ARG A 4 -27.68 17.18 2.06
C ARG A 4 -26.46 17.52 1.24
N LEU A 5 -26.48 17.19 -0.05
CA LEU A 5 -25.44 17.60 -0.99
C LEU A 5 -25.34 19.12 -1.02
N ARG A 6 -26.48 19.81 -1.06
CA ARG A 6 -26.54 21.27 -1.02
C ARG A 6 -25.93 21.85 0.27
N GLU A 7 -26.26 21.30 1.43
CA GLU A 7 -25.71 21.74 2.72
C GLU A 7 -24.18 21.64 2.77
N ARG A 8 -23.59 20.60 2.17
CA ARG A 8 -22.13 20.42 2.09
C ARG A 8 -21.47 21.45 1.16
N ILE A 9 -22.06 21.67 -0.01
CA ILE A 9 -21.57 22.65 -0.99
C ILE A 9 -21.65 24.07 -0.41
N ASP A 10 -22.70 24.38 0.36
CA ASP A 10 -22.84 25.67 1.06
C ASP A 10 -21.70 25.93 2.05
N GLY A 11 -21.02 24.89 2.53
CA GLY A 11 -19.84 24.99 3.39
C GLY A 11 -18.52 25.30 2.67
N TRP A 12 -18.49 25.26 1.34
CA TRP A 12 -17.26 25.48 0.55
C TRP A 12 -16.91 26.96 0.41
N GLU A 13 -15.65 27.24 0.05
CA GLU A 13 -15.21 28.61 -0.26
C GLU A 13 -16.03 29.16 -1.42
N THR A 14 -16.57 30.38 -1.27
CA THR A 14 -17.38 30.99 -2.33
C THR A 14 -16.64 32.09 -3.07
N ARG A 15 -16.82 32.12 -4.40
CA ARG A 15 -16.33 33.16 -5.28
C ARG A 15 -17.49 33.80 -6.05
N SER A 16 -17.42 35.13 -6.16
CA SER A 16 -18.36 35.88 -6.99
C SER A 16 -17.98 35.72 -8.45
N LEU A 17 -18.97 35.43 -9.30
CA LEU A 17 -18.81 35.42 -10.75
C LEU A 17 -19.10 36.82 -11.31
N THR A 18 -18.50 37.17 -12.45
CA THR A 18 -18.84 38.38 -13.20
C THR A 18 -20.13 38.20 -14.01
N GLY A 19 -20.58 36.96 -14.15
CA GLY A 19 -21.81 36.55 -14.81
C GLY A 19 -21.59 36.12 -16.26
N ALA A 20 -20.33 35.92 -16.66
CA ALA A 20 -19.96 35.40 -17.97
C ALA A 20 -19.53 33.94 -17.85
N VAL A 21 -19.93 33.11 -18.81
CA VAL A 21 -19.56 31.68 -18.85
C VAL A 21 -18.04 31.48 -18.85
N GLY A 22 -17.28 32.43 -19.42
CA GLY A 22 -15.81 32.44 -19.35
C GLY A 22 -15.20 32.71 -17.96
N ASP A 23 -16.01 32.99 -16.94
CA ASP A 23 -15.54 33.02 -15.54
C ASP A 23 -15.15 31.61 -15.04
N LEU A 24 -15.65 30.56 -15.72
CA LEU A 24 -15.34 29.15 -15.47
C LEU A 24 -14.06 28.73 -16.21
N ALA A 25 -12.98 29.46 -15.98
CA ALA A 25 -11.70 29.25 -16.66
C ALA A 25 -11.07 27.87 -16.35
N GLU A 26 -10.10 27.48 -17.17
CA GLU A 26 -9.32 26.25 -17.04
C GLU A 26 -8.74 26.08 -15.61
N GLY A 27 -8.90 24.90 -15.02
CA GLY A 27 -8.45 24.57 -13.66
C GLY A 27 -9.42 24.94 -12.53
N VAL A 28 -10.61 25.47 -12.82
CA VAL A 28 -11.65 25.69 -11.81
C VAL A 28 -12.48 24.43 -11.60
N SER A 29 -12.45 23.88 -10.38
CA SER A 29 -13.34 22.81 -9.95
C SER A 29 -14.29 23.28 -8.85
N GLY A 30 -15.59 23.20 -9.09
CA GLY A 30 -16.62 23.64 -8.14
C GLY A 30 -18.04 23.48 -8.63
N VAL A 31 -18.98 24.02 -7.85
CA VAL A 31 -20.41 24.02 -8.19
C VAL A 31 -20.95 25.44 -8.20
N VAL A 32 -21.61 25.84 -9.29
CA VAL A 32 -22.35 27.10 -9.34
C VAL A 32 -23.77 26.85 -8.86
N LEU A 33 -24.19 27.50 -7.78
CA LEU A 33 -25.55 27.39 -7.25
C LEU A 33 -26.34 28.67 -7.54
N ALA A 34 -27.51 28.52 -8.14
CA ALA A 34 -28.50 29.58 -8.36
C ALA A 34 -29.89 29.15 -7.84
N GLU A 35 -30.84 30.08 -7.79
CA GLU A 35 -32.25 29.73 -7.53
C GLU A 35 -32.85 28.88 -8.65
N GLU A 36 -32.35 29.06 -9.87
CA GLU A 36 -32.91 28.48 -11.08
C GLU A 36 -32.31 27.13 -11.48
N GLY A 37 -31.24 26.71 -10.79
CA GLY A 37 -30.46 25.55 -11.20
C GLY A 37 -29.07 25.49 -10.58
N HIS A 38 -28.27 24.55 -11.07
CA HIS A 38 -26.88 24.37 -10.66
C HIS A 38 -25.99 23.85 -11.80
N LEU A 39 -24.69 24.12 -11.71
CA LEU A 39 -23.68 23.63 -12.65
C LEU A 39 -22.52 22.98 -11.90
N PHE A 40 -22.15 21.78 -12.31
CA PHE A 40 -20.91 21.12 -11.89
C PHE A 40 -19.81 21.45 -12.89
N VAL A 41 -18.72 22.03 -12.40
CA VAL A 41 -17.58 22.46 -13.20
C VAL A 41 -16.35 21.72 -12.70
N HIS A 42 -15.71 20.94 -13.57
CA HIS A 42 -14.49 20.20 -13.27
C HIS A 42 -13.38 20.66 -14.21
N GLU A 43 -12.30 21.21 -13.64
CA GLU A 43 -11.16 21.78 -14.36
C GLU A 43 -11.52 22.78 -15.48
N GLY A 44 -12.61 23.53 -15.30
CA GLY A 44 -13.11 24.49 -16.28
C GLY A 44 -14.05 23.91 -17.33
N ARG A 45 -14.42 22.64 -17.25
CA ARG A 45 -15.43 22.00 -18.12
C ARG A 45 -16.74 21.75 -17.36
N ILE A 46 -17.87 21.88 -18.03
CA ILE A 46 -19.19 21.60 -17.44
C ILE A 46 -19.48 20.11 -17.58
N VAL A 47 -19.48 19.39 -16.46
CA VAL A 47 -19.72 17.92 -16.42
C VAL A 47 -21.16 17.57 -16.07
N GLY A 48 -21.94 18.56 -15.59
CA GLY A 48 -23.36 18.41 -15.30
C GLY A 48 -24.06 19.75 -15.10
N SER A 49 -25.33 19.83 -15.51
CA SER A 49 -26.13 21.04 -15.41
C SER A 49 -27.60 20.72 -15.16
N GLU A 50 -28.20 21.42 -14.20
CA GLU A 50 -29.65 21.52 -14.07
C GLU A 50 -30.02 22.99 -14.31
N GLY A 51 -30.85 23.25 -15.33
CA GLY A 51 -31.18 24.61 -15.78
C GLY A 51 -30.27 25.11 -16.90
N ASP A 52 -30.54 26.34 -17.36
CA ASP A 52 -29.77 26.99 -18.42
C ASP A 52 -28.40 27.46 -17.90
N PRO A 53 -27.27 26.99 -18.46
CA PRO A 53 -25.94 27.29 -17.93
C PRO A 53 -25.62 28.80 -17.89
N GLU A 54 -25.99 29.56 -18.92
CA GLU A 54 -25.75 31.00 -18.96
C GLU A 54 -26.48 31.71 -17.82
N ARG A 55 -27.75 31.35 -17.61
CA ARG A 55 -28.58 31.93 -16.56
C ARG A 55 -28.13 31.54 -15.15
N VAL A 56 -27.67 30.31 -14.96
CA VAL A 56 -27.10 29.85 -13.69
C VAL A 56 -25.79 30.57 -13.38
N VAL A 57 -24.88 30.74 -14.35
CA VAL A 57 -23.64 31.51 -14.14
C VAL A 57 -23.92 32.99 -13.83
N ARG A 58 -24.90 33.59 -14.52
CA ARG A 58 -25.25 34.99 -14.36
C ARG A 58 -25.83 35.33 -12.99
N THR A 59 -26.59 34.40 -12.40
CA THR A 59 -27.34 34.64 -11.15
C THR A 59 -26.77 33.90 -9.95
N GLY A 60 -25.94 32.89 -10.20
CA GLY A 60 -25.42 32.00 -9.20
C GLY A 60 -24.10 32.46 -8.58
N ARG A 61 -23.65 31.65 -7.64
CA ARG A 61 -22.39 31.80 -6.92
C ARG A 61 -21.57 30.55 -7.12
N LEU A 62 -20.26 30.70 -7.36
CA LEU A 62 -19.35 29.56 -7.46
C LEU A 62 -18.93 29.14 -6.05
N HIS A 63 -19.15 27.87 -5.73
CA HIS A 63 -18.65 27.18 -4.55
C HIS A 63 -17.46 26.34 -4.99
N VAL A 64 -16.25 26.75 -4.62
CA VAL A 64 -15.00 26.12 -5.05
C VAL A 64 -14.80 24.82 -4.28
N ALA A 65 -14.64 23.72 -5.00
CA ALA A 65 -14.45 22.43 -4.36
C ALA A 65 -13.07 22.35 -3.70
N PRO A 66 -12.97 21.77 -2.49
CA PRO A 66 -11.69 21.53 -1.84
C PRO A 66 -10.85 20.46 -2.56
N ALA A 67 -11.47 19.62 -3.40
CA ALA A 67 -10.80 18.67 -4.29
C ALA A 67 -11.60 18.48 -5.59
N PRO A 68 -10.96 18.42 -6.78
CA PRO A 68 -11.64 18.25 -8.06
C PRO A 68 -12.55 17.02 -8.14
N ALA A 69 -12.09 15.88 -7.62
CA ALA A 69 -12.81 14.61 -7.62
C ALA A 69 -14.18 14.65 -6.92
N LEU A 70 -14.37 15.55 -5.94
CA LEU A 70 -15.66 15.70 -5.25
C LEU A 70 -16.74 16.22 -6.20
N VAL A 71 -16.36 17.09 -7.14
CA VAL A 71 -17.30 17.62 -8.13
C VAL A 71 -17.75 16.52 -9.08
N LEU A 72 -16.80 15.70 -9.57
CA LEU A 72 -17.11 14.58 -10.44
C LEU A 72 -18.01 13.56 -9.74
N GLY A 73 -17.67 13.18 -8.50
CA GLY A 73 -18.48 12.24 -7.72
C GLY A 73 -19.92 12.71 -7.55
N TYR A 74 -20.14 13.99 -7.20
CA TYR A 74 -21.49 14.55 -7.08
C TYR A 74 -22.21 14.70 -8.42
N ALA A 75 -21.50 15.05 -9.48
CA ALA A 75 -22.09 15.12 -10.82
C ALA A 75 -22.55 13.74 -11.30
N MET A 76 -21.80 12.68 -10.98
CA MET A 76 -22.14 11.30 -11.34
C MET A 76 -23.32 10.75 -10.54
N THR A 77 -23.43 11.06 -9.24
CA THR A 77 -24.53 10.55 -8.39
C THR A 77 -25.89 11.19 -8.69
N GLU A 78 -25.92 12.42 -9.20
CA GLU A 78 -27.17 13.07 -9.64
C GLU A 78 -27.66 12.56 -11.01
N ARG A 79 -26.84 11.81 -11.76
CA ARG A 79 -27.24 11.24 -13.05
C ARG A 79 -27.87 9.87 -12.88
N GLU A 80 -28.82 9.55 -13.76
CA GLU A 80 -29.31 8.19 -13.90
C GLU A 80 -28.15 7.30 -14.42
N SER A 81 -27.89 6.20 -13.72
CA SER A 81 -26.80 5.29 -14.04
C SER A 81 -27.24 4.22 -15.05
N GLU A 82 -26.34 3.88 -15.98
CA GLU A 82 -26.63 2.93 -17.05
C GLU A 82 -26.24 1.50 -16.69
N THR A 83 -25.15 1.32 -15.94
CA THR A 83 -24.64 -0.01 -15.54
C THR A 83 -24.09 0.01 -14.11
N ARG A 84 -24.50 -0.98 -13.31
CA ARG A 84 -24.05 -1.19 -11.92
C ARG A 84 -23.53 -2.62 -11.79
N ARG A 85 -22.29 -2.79 -11.37
CA ARG A 85 -21.66 -4.10 -11.16
C ARG A 85 -21.17 -4.23 -9.74
N SER A 86 -21.64 -5.25 -9.03
CA SER A 86 -21.25 -5.53 -7.65
C SER A 86 -19.99 -6.40 -7.60
N TYR A 87 -19.12 -6.07 -6.64
CA TYR A 87 -17.88 -6.74 -6.33
C TYR A 87 -17.80 -6.98 -4.82
N ASP A 88 -17.23 -8.12 -4.46
CA ASP A 88 -16.81 -8.41 -3.09
C ASP A 88 -15.41 -7.81 -2.88
N ALA A 89 -15.26 -6.96 -1.86
CA ALA A 89 -14.02 -6.24 -1.63
C ALA A 89 -12.87 -7.17 -1.19
N ALA A 90 -13.17 -8.33 -0.61
CA ALA A 90 -12.18 -9.33 -0.25
C ALA A 90 -11.67 -10.10 -1.47
N GLU A 91 -12.52 -10.31 -2.48
CA GLU A 91 -12.13 -10.98 -3.73
C GLU A 91 -11.48 -10.02 -4.73
N THR A 92 -12.01 -8.80 -4.84
CA THR A 92 -11.53 -7.75 -5.73
C THR A 92 -11.34 -6.48 -4.92
N PRO A 93 -10.16 -6.26 -4.33
CA PRO A 93 -9.89 -5.02 -3.63
C PRO A 93 -9.93 -3.82 -4.59
N PRO A 94 -10.41 -2.63 -4.16
CA PRO A 94 -10.54 -1.45 -5.02
C PRO A 94 -9.23 -1.03 -5.71
N GLU A 95 -8.07 -1.34 -5.12
CA GLU A 95 -6.76 -1.09 -5.71
C GLU A 95 -6.50 -1.96 -6.94
N ALA A 96 -6.90 -3.25 -6.90
CA ALA A 96 -6.76 -4.17 -8.04
C ALA A 96 -7.75 -3.83 -9.17
N LEU A 97 -8.87 -3.17 -8.82
CA LEU A 97 -9.84 -2.69 -9.78
C LEU A 97 -9.30 -1.51 -10.61
N HIS A 98 -8.35 -0.72 -10.08
CA HIS A 98 -7.79 0.41 -10.82
C HIS A 98 -7.18 -0.04 -12.15
N ASP A 99 -6.37 -1.11 -12.14
CA ASP A 99 -5.72 -1.61 -13.36
C ASP A 99 -6.74 -2.08 -14.40
N VAL A 100 -7.88 -2.62 -13.95
CA VAL A 100 -8.97 -3.09 -14.82
C VAL A 100 -9.74 -1.92 -15.42
N LEU A 101 -10.07 -0.91 -14.62
CA LEU A 101 -10.85 0.25 -15.08
C LEU A 101 -10.03 1.24 -15.90
N ALA A 102 -8.74 1.38 -15.58
CA ALA A 102 -7.81 2.22 -16.32
C ALA A 102 -7.59 1.69 -17.75
N ALA A 103 -7.51 0.37 -17.93
CA ALA A 103 -7.30 -0.25 -19.24
C ALA A 103 -8.46 -0.04 -20.22
N ASP A 104 -9.69 0.10 -19.71
CA ASP A 104 -10.90 0.28 -20.51
C ASP A 104 -11.31 1.76 -20.66
N GLU A 105 -10.51 2.72 -20.15
CA GLU A 105 -10.78 4.18 -20.20
C GLU A 105 -12.19 4.54 -19.68
N ARG A 106 -12.70 3.83 -18.65
CA ARG A 106 -14.08 4.00 -18.19
C ARG A 106 -14.24 5.17 -17.24
N THR A 107 -15.37 5.86 -17.37
CA THR A 107 -15.82 6.89 -16.42
C THR A 107 -16.84 6.28 -15.45
N CYS A 108 -16.45 6.11 -14.18
CA CYS A 108 -17.25 5.43 -13.19
C CYS A 108 -16.92 5.85 -11.75
N TYR A 109 -17.82 5.58 -10.81
CA TYR A 109 -17.55 5.73 -9.39
C TYR A 109 -17.84 4.44 -8.62
N VAL A 110 -17.18 4.31 -7.46
CA VAL A 110 -17.35 3.17 -6.56
C VAL A 110 -18.36 3.55 -5.46
N ASP A 111 -19.46 2.80 -5.34
CA ASP A 111 -20.60 2.99 -4.41
C ASP A 111 -20.69 1.83 -3.38
N PRO A 112 -21.00 2.09 -2.10
CA PRO A 112 -21.26 1.04 -1.09
C PRO A 112 -22.36 0.08 -1.44
N ALA A 113 -22.01 -1.19 -1.57
CA ALA A 113 -23.01 -2.25 -1.51
C ALA A 113 -23.38 -2.48 -0.04
N GLY A 114 -24.41 -1.78 0.45
CA GLY A 114 -25.03 -2.07 1.76
C GLY A 114 -24.46 -1.32 2.98
N GLY A 115 -23.67 -0.25 2.78
CA GLY A 115 -23.23 0.63 3.87
C GLY A 115 -24.38 1.32 4.62
N PRO A 116 -24.16 1.81 5.85
CA PRO A 116 -25.21 2.48 6.62
C PRO A 116 -25.73 3.71 5.87
N GLU A 117 -27.05 3.84 5.77
CA GLU A 117 -27.62 5.04 5.19
C GLU A 117 -27.34 6.26 6.08
N PRO A 118 -26.97 7.40 5.48
CA PRO A 118 -26.96 7.63 4.04
C PRO A 118 -25.62 7.29 3.36
N ARG A 119 -25.71 6.89 2.09
CA ARG A 119 -24.61 6.43 1.21
C ARG A 119 -23.62 7.55 0.82
N ASP A 120 -23.52 8.61 1.62
CA ASP A 120 -22.89 9.89 1.27
C ASP A 120 -21.40 9.94 1.69
N GLU A 121 -20.77 8.80 1.97
CA GLU A 121 -19.47 8.75 2.65
C GLU A 121 -18.32 8.10 1.86
N TRP A 122 -18.45 7.81 0.57
CA TRP A 122 -17.26 7.52 -0.25
C TRP A 122 -17.55 7.42 -1.76
N ALA A 123 -16.63 7.96 -2.57
CA ALA A 123 -16.59 7.75 -4.01
C ALA A 123 -15.13 7.86 -4.49
N ILE A 124 -14.52 6.74 -4.84
CA ILE A 124 -13.35 6.75 -5.72
C ILE A 124 -13.91 7.01 -7.12
N VAL A 125 -13.40 8.03 -7.81
CA VAL A 125 -13.87 8.43 -9.12
C VAL A 125 -12.82 8.09 -10.18
N TYR A 126 -13.31 7.58 -11.30
CA TYR A 126 -12.51 7.34 -12.50
C TYR A 126 -13.10 8.22 -13.59
N GLU A 127 -12.26 9.00 -14.26
CA GLU A 127 -12.59 9.78 -15.45
C GLU A 127 -11.65 9.34 -16.56
N ASP A 128 -12.19 8.78 -17.65
CA ASP A 128 -11.43 8.28 -18.80
C ASP A 128 -10.25 7.35 -18.41
N GLY A 129 -10.47 6.48 -17.40
CA GLY A 129 -9.45 5.60 -16.85
C GLY A 129 -8.42 6.26 -15.92
N SER A 130 -8.37 7.59 -15.87
CA SER A 130 -7.62 8.33 -14.86
C SER A 130 -8.34 8.26 -13.51
N ARG A 131 -7.60 7.90 -12.46
CA ARG A 131 -8.14 7.78 -11.12
C ARG A 131 -8.00 9.08 -10.36
N GLU A 132 -9.13 9.66 -9.99
CA GLU A 132 -9.22 10.71 -9.00
C GLU A 132 -9.94 10.22 -7.74
N ALA A 133 -9.23 10.15 -6.63
CA ALA A 133 -9.82 9.74 -5.37
C ALA A 133 -9.98 10.93 -4.43
N ALA A 134 -11.22 11.19 -3.99
CA ALA A 134 -11.48 12.02 -2.84
C ALA A 134 -12.60 11.44 -1.97
N VAL A 135 -12.40 11.47 -0.66
CA VAL A 135 -13.43 11.10 0.31
C VAL A 135 -13.67 12.30 1.20
N ALA A 136 -14.91 12.77 1.24
CA ALA A 136 -15.29 13.79 2.19
C ALA A 136 -15.92 13.12 3.42
N VAL A 137 -15.11 12.96 4.47
CA VAL A 137 -15.52 12.40 5.77
C VAL A 137 -16.15 13.52 6.62
N GLY A 138 -17.32 13.26 7.21
CA GLY A 138 -18.18 14.21 7.93
C GLY A 138 -17.56 15.54 8.36
N GLY A 139 -18.03 16.65 7.80
CA GLY A 139 -17.72 18.04 8.21
C GLY A 139 -16.25 18.47 8.24
N GLY A 140 -15.29 17.59 7.96
CA GLY A 140 -13.85 17.83 7.97
C GLY A 140 -13.28 18.13 6.58
N GLU A 141 -11.96 18.31 6.52
CA GLU A 141 -11.23 18.41 5.24
C GLU A 141 -11.33 17.07 4.50
N PRO A 142 -11.58 17.07 3.18
CA PRO A 142 -11.65 15.84 2.41
C PRO A 142 -10.27 15.17 2.33
N LEU A 143 -10.26 13.84 2.45
CA LEU A 143 -9.11 13.02 2.08
C LEU A 143 -9.01 12.98 0.56
N THR A 144 -7.79 12.99 0.03
CA THR A 144 -7.53 12.90 -1.42
C THR A 144 -6.42 11.89 -1.73
N GLY A 145 -6.34 11.46 -2.99
CA GLY A 145 -5.25 10.61 -3.49
C GLY A 145 -5.18 9.23 -2.82
N ALA A 146 -3.97 8.81 -2.42
CA ALA A 146 -3.74 7.49 -1.83
C ALA A 146 -4.47 7.31 -0.48
N GLY A 147 -4.48 8.35 0.37
CA GLY A 147 -5.14 8.30 1.67
C GLY A 147 -6.67 8.19 1.57
N ALA A 148 -7.26 8.77 0.52
CA ALA A 148 -8.69 8.58 0.22
C ALA A 148 -8.99 7.10 -0.09
N VAL A 149 -8.17 6.45 -0.91
CA VAL A 149 -8.41 5.05 -1.32
C VAL A 149 -8.18 4.08 -0.17
N GLU A 150 -7.11 4.25 0.60
CA GLU A 150 -6.88 3.42 1.78
C GLU A 150 -8.03 3.54 2.79
N HIS A 151 -8.59 4.74 2.96
CA HIS A 151 -9.75 4.96 3.82
C HIS A 151 -11.00 4.27 3.28
N VAL A 152 -11.29 4.38 1.98
CA VAL A 152 -12.41 3.66 1.35
C VAL A 152 -12.21 2.16 1.52
N SER A 153 -11.09 1.60 1.05
CA SER A 153 -10.84 0.15 1.03
C SER A 153 -10.99 -0.52 2.40
N ARG A 154 -10.61 0.14 3.49
CA ARG A 154 -10.83 -0.39 4.85
C ARG A 154 -12.30 -0.45 5.28
N ALA A 155 -13.14 0.43 4.73
CA ALA A 155 -14.55 0.54 5.08
C ALA A 155 -15.45 -0.37 4.23
N LEU A 156 -14.91 -1.02 3.18
CA LEU A 156 -15.70 -1.80 2.23
C LEU A 156 -15.74 -3.27 2.61
N GLU A 157 -16.92 -3.78 2.93
CA GLU A 157 -17.19 -5.22 2.88
C GLU A 157 -17.56 -5.65 1.44
N GLY A 158 -18.24 -4.76 0.70
CA GLY A 158 -18.58 -4.94 -0.70
C GLY A 158 -18.92 -3.60 -1.35
N TYR A 159 -18.79 -3.54 -2.68
CA TYR A 159 -19.02 -2.31 -3.41
C TYR A 159 -19.59 -2.54 -4.81
N GLU A 160 -20.11 -1.47 -5.39
CA GLU A 160 -20.67 -1.45 -6.73
C GLU A 160 -19.94 -0.40 -7.56
N VAL A 161 -19.46 -0.81 -8.73
CA VAL A 161 -18.95 0.12 -9.73
C VAL A 161 -20.12 0.58 -10.56
N VAL A 162 -20.33 1.89 -10.59
CA VAL A 162 -21.40 2.54 -11.34
C VAL A 162 -20.78 3.32 -12.48
N GLU A 163 -21.04 2.88 -13.70
CA GLU A 163 -20.55 3.52 -14.93
C GLU A 163 -21.50 4.66 -15.35
N VAL A 164 -20.93 5.83 -15.66
CA VAL A 164 -21.69 7.05 -15.98
C VAL A 164 -21.04 7.76 -17.16
N SER A 165 -21.84 8.09 -18.18
CA SER A 165 -21.39 8.96 -19.27
C SER A 165 -21.46 10.42 -18.84
N LEU A 166 -20.31 11.01 -18.50
CA LEU A 166 -20.15 12.45 -18.42
C LEU A 166 -19.89 12.96 -19.84
N ALA A 167 -20.76 13.82 -20.37
CA ALA A 167 -20.55 14.48 -21.65
C ALA A 167 -20.05 15.91 -21.39
N PRO A 168 -18.75 16.11 -21.07
CA PRO A 168 -18.23 17.41 -20.68
C PRO A 168 -18.40 18.43 -21.81
N VAL A 169 -18.89 19.61 -21.46
CA VAL A 169 -19.07 20.73 -22.38
C VAL A 169 -18.07 21.83 -22.05
N ASP A 170 -17.34 22.31 -23.06
CA ASP A 170 -16.51 23.49 -22.90
C ASP A 170 -17.42 24.72 -22.74
N PRO A 171 -17.27 25.52 -21.67
CA PRO A 171 -18.03 26.74 -21.50
C PRO A 171 -17.95 27.70 -22.71
N ALA A 172 -16.85 27.68 -23.48
CA ALA A 172 -16.69 28.46 -24.71
C ALA A 172 -17.60 28.00 -25.86
N ASP A 173 -18.05 26.74 -25.84
CA ASP A 173 -18.96 26.18 -26.85
C ASP A 173 -20.44 26.51 -26.57
N LEU A 174 -20.74 27.01 -25.36
CA LEU A 174 -22.03 27.60 -25.04
C LEU A 174 -22.12 28.97 -25.72
N GLY A 175 -22.48 28.97 -27.00
CA GLY A 175 -22.78 30.19 -27.74
C GLY A 175 -23.94 30.97 -27.10
N PRO A 176 -24.04 32.29 -27.34
CA PRO A 176 -25.06 33.14 -26.73
C PRO A 176 -26.46 32.63 -27.08
N THR A 177 -27.22 32.19 -26.08
CA THR A 177 -28.60 31.80 -26.29
C THR A 177 -29.45 33.06 -26.52
N VAL A 178 -29.92 33.24 -27.74
CA VAL A 178 -30.96 34.23 -28.05
C VAL A 178 -32.29 33.52 -27.87
N ASP A 179 -33.04 33.90 -26.83
CA ASP A 179 -34.44 33.53 -26.64
C ASP A 179 -35.24 33.69 -27.96
N GLY A 180 -35.73 32.59 -28.52
CA GLY A 180 -36.58 32.63 -29.72
C GLY A 180 -36.99 31.26 -30.24
N ASP A 181 -38.31 31.01 -30.23
CA ASP A 181 -39.10 29.96 -30.90
C ASP A 181 -38.49 29.44 -32.23
N PRO A 182 -38.61 28.14 -32.58
CA PRO A 182 -37.82 27.54 -33.66
C PRO A 182 -38.39 27.90 -35.04
N PRO A 183 -37.55 28.30 -36.01
CA PRO A 183 -37.88 28.16 -37.41
C PRO A 183 -37.26 26.86 -37.96
N GLY A 184 -38.06 26.09 -38.70
CA GLY A 184 -37.56 24.95 -39.46
C GLY A 184 -36.67 25.36 -40.66
N GLY A 185 -35.88 24.38 -41.12
CA GLY A 185 -34.96 24.46 -42.28
C GLY A 185 -33.51 24.68 -41.83
N ASP A 186 -32.49 23.89 -42.18
CA ASP A 186 -32.29 23.02 -43.34
C ASP A 186 -31.30 21.88 -43.01
N HIS A 187 -31.57 20.65 -43.46
CA HIS A 187 -30.71 19.47 -43.29
C HIS A 187 -29.61 19.35 -44.36
N ASP A 188 -28.99 20.46 -44.75
CA ASP A 188 -27.92 20.47 -45.76
C ASP A 188 -26.52 20.74 -45.17
N GLY A 189 -26.41 21.00 -43.86
CA GLY A 189 -25.13 21.25 -43.16
C GLY A 189 -24.55 20.07 -42.37
N ASP A 190 -25.39 19.11 -41.97
CA ASP A 190 -24.97 17.97 -41.13
C ASP A 190 -24.19 16.91 -41.93
N GLY A 191 -24.48 16.72 -43.22
CA GLY A 191 -23.73 15.81 -44.08
C GLY A 191 -22.28 16.23 -44.23
N ASP A 192 -22.04 17.50 -44.53
CA ASP A 192 -20.69 18.08 -44.64
C ASP A 192 -19.90 18.03 -43.33
N ARG A 193 -20.59 18.06 -42.18
CA ARG A 193 -19.95 17.94 -40.86
C ARG A 193 -19.62 16.47 -40.54
N LEU A 194 -20.53 15.54 -40.84
CA LEU A 194 -20.33 14.11 -40.68
C LEU A 194 -19.18 13.61 -41.57
N ASP A 195 -19.17 13.99 -42.84
CA ASP A 195 -18.10 13.60 -43.78
C ASP A 195 -16.71 14.08 -43.33
N ARG A 196 -16.64 15.28 -42.72
CA ARG A 196 -15.39 15.80 -42.15
C ARG A 196 -14.96 15.09 -40.87
N LEU A 197 -15.92 14.71 -40.02
CA LEU A 197 -15.65 13.95 -38.79
C LEU A 197 -15.21 12.53 -39.13
N GLU A 198 -15.86 11.87 -40.08
CA GLU A 198 -15.52 10.55 -40.57
C GLU A 198 -14.11 10.56 -41.18
N ALA A 199 -13.79 11.53 -42.05
CA ALA A 199 -12.44 11.67 -42.60
C ALA A 199 -11.36 11.96 -41.53
N ARG A 200 -11.72 12.60 -40.42
CA ARG A 200 -10.80 12.88 -39.31
C ARG A 200 -10.58 11.65 -38.42
N LEU A 201 -11.62 10.87 -38.14
CA LEU A 201 -11.52 9.56 -37.47
C LEU A 201 -10.61 8.62 -38.26
N ASP A 202 -10.86 8.52 -39.56
CA ASP A 202 -10.07 7.72 -40.50
C ASP A 202 -8.58 8.11 -40.51
N ALA A 203 -8.27 9.38 -40.30
CA ALA A 203 -6.90 9.88 -40.23
C ALA A 203 -6.25 9.54 -38.88
N ILE A 204 -6.98 9.72 -37.78
CA ILE A 204 -6.52 9.40 -36.42
C ILE A 204 -6.28 7.90 -36.27
N GLU A 205 -7.20 7.06 -36.76
CA GLU A 205 -7.05 5.60 -36.72
C GLU A 205 -5.80 5.14 -37.47
N ARG A 206 -5.54 5.70 -38.66
CA ARG A 206 -4.32 5.38 -39.44
C ARG A 206 -3.04 5.85 -38.75
N GLU A 207 -3.09 7.00 -38.09
CA GLU A 207 -1.94 7.52 -37.33
C GLU A 207 -1.68 6.68 -36.08
N GLY A 208 -2.74 6.26 -35.37
CA GLY A 208 -2.66 5.34 -34.25
C GLY A 208 -2.14 3.97 -34.64
N GLU A 209 -2.66 3.38 -35.72
CA GLU A 209 -2.17 2.09 -36.24
C GLU A 209 -0.70 2.18 -36.66
N ALA A 210 -0.29 3.26 -37.32
CA ALA A 210 1.11 3.49 -37.67
C ALA A 210 2.00 3.65 -36.42
N GLY A 211 1.52 4.35 -35.40
CA GLY A 211 2.19 4.51 -34.10
C GLY A 211 2.38 3.18 -33.38
N LEU A 212 1.32 2.39 -33.25
CA LEU A 212 1.35 1.07 -32.62
C LEU A 212 2.27 0.09 -33.36
N VAL A 213 2.29 0.13 -34.70
CA VAL A 213 3.21 -0.69 -35.52
C VAL A 213 4.66 -0.27 -35.29
N ALA A 214 4.95 1.03 -35.19
CA ALA A 214 6.28 1.54 -34.91
C ALA A 214 6.75 1.17 -33.49
N GLU A 215 5.87 1.28 -32.49
CA GLU A 215 6.15 0.91 -31.11
C GLU A 215 6.37 -0.59 -30.96
N ASN A 216 5.51 -1.43 -31.57
CA ASN A 216 5.70 -2.88 -31.57
C ASN A 216 7.06 -3.27 -32.17
N ARG A 217 7.49 -2.55 -33.21
CA ARG A 217 8.81 -2.78 -33.81
C ARG A 217 9.93 -2.45 -32.82
N VAL A 218 9.87 -1.30 -32.15
CA VAL A 218 10.88 -0.90 -31.14
C VAL A 218 10.90 -1.88 -29.96
N LEU A 219 9.73 -2.31 -29.48
CA LEU A 219 9.61 -3.30 -28.42
C LEU A 219 10.22 -4.65 -28.83
N ARG A 220 9.94 -5.14 -30.04
CA ARG A 220 10.56 -6.37 -30.56
C ARG A 220 12.07 -6.23 -30.70
N GLU A 221 12.56 -5.12 -31.25
CA GLU A 221 14.00 -4.85 -31.35
C GLU A 221 14.67 -4.73 -29.97
N THR A 222 13.91 -4.33 -28.93
CA THR A 222 14.39 -4.28 -27.54
C THR A 222 14.40 -5.67 -26.91
N VAL A 223 13.36 -6.47 -27.11
CA VAL A 223 13.32 -7.88 -26.69
C VAL A 223 14.47 -8.64 -27.32
N ASP A 224 14.65 -8.58 -28.64
CA ASP A 224 15.75 -9.26 -29.34
C ASP A 224 17.13 -8.87 -28.77
N ARG A 225 17.30 -7.59 -28.39
CA ARG A 225 18.55 -7.09 -27.78
C ARG A 225 18.74 -7.60 -26.36
N LEU A 226 17.68 -7.63 -25.55
CA LEU A 226 17.72 -8.11 -24.18
C LEU A 226 17.93 -9.63 -24.15
N GLU A 227 17.29 -10.38 -25.03
CA GLU A 227 17.52 -11.82 -25.21
C GLU A 227 18.96 -12.11 -25.62
N ALA A 228 19.50 -11.37 -26.60
CA ALA A 228 20.91 -11.50 -26.99
C ALA A 228 21.87 -11.13 -25.84
N ARG A 229 21.50 -10.18 -24.98
CA ARG A 229 22.28 -9.81 -23.79
C ARG A 229 22.22 -10.90 -22.71
N ILE A 230 21.06 -11.51 -22.51
CA ILE A 230 20.90 -12.66 -21.62
C ILE A 230 21.75 -13.82 -22.12
N GLU A 231 21.68 -14.15 -23.42
CA GLU A 231 22.50 -15.22 -24.00
C GLU A 231 24.01 -14.94 -23.89
N GLU A 232 24.43 -13.68 -24.08
CA GLU A 232 25.82 -13.26 -23.85
C GLU A 232 26.24 -13.40 -22.37
N LEU A 233 25.36 -13.05 -21.44
CA LEU A 233 25.59 -13.17 -20.00
C LEU A 233 25.60 -14.64 -19.54
N GLU A 234 24.73 -15.48 -20.09
CA GLU A 234 24.69 -16.92 -19.83
C GLU A 234 25.92 -17.63 -20.43
N ALA A 235 26.35 -17.24 -21.62
CA ALA A 235 27.57 -17.75 -22.25
C ALA A 235 28.84 -17.25 -21.55
N GLY A 236 28.82 -16.02 -21.01
CA GLY A 236 29.91 -15.41 -20.25
C GLY A 236 29.99 -15.86 -18.79
N GLY A 237 28.86 -16.25 -18.19
CA GLY A 237 28.74 -16.83 -16.85
C GLY A 237 29.09 -18.32 -16.79
N GLY A 238 29.44 -18.93 -17.93
CA GLY A 238 29.93 -20.31 -18.03
C GLY A 238 31.42 -20.49 -17.69
N GLY A 239 32.08 -19.50 -17.08
CA GLY A 239 33.43 -19.64 -16.54
C GLY A 239 33.39 -20.47 -15.25
N GLU A 240 33.96 -21.67 -15.29
CA GLU A 240 34.08 -22.64 -14.19
C GLU A 240 32.89 -22.65 -13.19
N ARG A 241 31.87 -23.48 -13.45
CA ARG A 241 31.07 -24.05 -12.35
C ARG A 241 32.05 -24.77 -11.43
N ALA A 242 32.47 -24.08 -10.37
CA ALA A 242 33.15 -24.72 -9.26
C ALA A 242 32.18 -25.81 -8.80
N ALA A 243 32.61 -27.06 -8.92
CA ALA A 243 31.95 -28.17 -8.27
C ALA A 243 32.18 -28.02 -6.76
N GLY A 244 31.48 -27.07 -6.14
CA GLY A 244 31.15 -27.14 -4.73
C GLY A 244 30.10 -28.22 -4.56
N ASP A 245 30.12 -28.91 -3.42
CA ASP A 245 29.07 -29.86 -3.09
C ASP A 245 27.70 -29.15 -3.06
N ASP A 246 26.67 -29.76 -3.63
CA ASP A 246 25.29 -29.24 -3.59
C ASP A 246 24.67 -29.65 -2.25
N VAL A 247 24.38 -28.65 -1.41
CA VAL A 247 23.87 -28.83 -0.06
C VAL A 247 22.34 -28.75 -0.09
N ALA A 248 21.66 -29.58 0.70
CA ALA A 248 20.22 -29.52 0.80
C ALA A 248 19.78 -28.20 1.47
N PRO A 249 18.65 -27.57 1.05
CA PRO A 249 18.19 -26.29 1.62
C PRO A 249 18.11 -26.28 3.16
N GLU A 250 17.53 -27.33 3.75
CA GLU A 250 17.37 -27.47 5.20
C GLU A 250 18.73 -27.54 5.91
N GLU A 251 19.70 -28.27 5.33
CA GLU A 251 21.06 -28.39 5.86
C GLU A 251 21.84 -27.09 5.71
N ALA A 252 21.63 -26.38 4.60
CA ALA A 252 22.24 -25.07 4.36
C ALA A 252 21.77 -24.05 5.40
N ILE A 253 20.46 -24.04 5.72
CA ILE A 253 19.91 -23.15 6.76
C ILE A 253 20.41 -23.54 8.14
N ALA A 254 20.25 -24.81 8.55
CA ALA A 254 20.66 -25.26 9.88
C ALA A 254 22.18 -25.11 10.14
N GLY A 255 22.99 -25.24 9.09
CA GLY A 255 24.44 -25.06 9.14
C GLY A 255 24.91 -23.60 9.08
N THR A 256 24.02 -22.61 9.05
CA THR A 256 24.36 -21.20 8.85
C THR A 256 24.16 -20.35 10.10
N ASN A 257 25.16 -19.51 10.37
CA ASN A 257 25.11 -18.46 11.39
C ASN A 257 25.43 -17.10 10.76
N LEU A 258 24.66 -16.07 11.10
CA LEU A 258 24.94 -14.68 10.72
C LEU A 258 25.61 -13.92 11.86
N PHE A 259 26.50 -13.00 11.50
CA PHE A 259 27.23 -12.15 12.44
C PHE A 259 27.08 -10.69 12.07
N VAL A 260 26.69 -9.88 13.06
CA VAL A 260 26.55 -8.43 12.92
C VAL A 260 27.94 -7.81 12.96
N ARG A 261 28.38 -7.25 11.84
CA ARG A 261 29.70 -6.64 11.65
C ARG A 261 29.58 -5.24 11.08
N TYR A 262 30.69 -4.51 11.12
CA TYR A 262 30.78 -3.16 10.60
C TYR A 262 32.04 -3.01 9.77
N ALA A 263 31.93 -2.35 8.62
CA ALA A 263 33.08 -2.04 7.77
C ALA A 263 34.12 -1.19 8.53
N SER A 264 33.67 -0.26 9.36
CA SER A 264 34.48 0.59 10.22
C SER A 264 33.86 0.78 11.59
N LYS A 265 34.66 0.55 12.64
CA LYS A 265 34.26 0.86 14.04
C LYS A 265 34.26 2.37 14.36
N GLY A 266 34.84 3.19 13.48
CA GLY A 266 34.88 4.65 13.64
C GLY A 266 33.70 5.38 13.00
N GLU A 267 32.85 4.65 12.27
CA GLU A 267 31.66 5.16 11.60
C GLU A 267 30.39 4.84 12.41
N SER A 268 29.23 5.27 11.90
CA SER A 268 27.95 5.06 12.57
C SER A 268 27.65 3.56 12.76
N THR A 269 27.20 3.19 13.96
CA THR A 269 26.85 1.80 14.33
C THR A 269 25.52 1.78 15.09
N LEU A 270 24.96 0.59 15.31
CA LEU A 270 23.74 0.43 16.11
C LEU A 270 23.90 0.91 17.57
N ALA A 271 25.12 1.01 18.08
CA ALA A 271 25.35 1.58 19.41
C ALA A 271 25.13 3.11 19.48
N GLY A 272 25.02 3.78 18.33
CA GLY A 272 24.84 5.24 18.21
C GLY A 272 23.50 5.67 17.60
N LEU A 273 22.47 4.82 17.66
CA LEU A 273 21.17 5.02 16.99
C LEU A 273 20.51 6.37 17.27
N ASP A 274 20.63 6.89 18.50
CA ASP A 274 20.02 8.15 18.94
C ASP A 274 20.42 9.37 18.08
N SER A 275 21.58 9.31 17.42
CA SER A 275 22.14 10.44 16.67
C SER A 275 22.62 10.07 15.26
N ALA A 276 22.56 8.79 14.89
CA ALA A 276 23.04 8.32 13.61
C ALA A 276 21.97 8.44 12.53
N GLU A 277 22.37 8.86 11.32
CA GLU A 277 21.48 8.77 10.15
C GLU A 277 21.30 7.30 9.74
N PRO A 278 20.06 6.87 9.40
CA PRO A 278 19.78 5.48 9.02
C PRO A 278 20.72 4.95 7.94
N GLU A 279 20.88 5.72 6.87
CA GLU A 279 21.73 5.33 5.73
C GLU A 279 23.21 5.19 6.12
N ALA A 280 23.70 6.02 7.05
CA ALA A 280 25.07 5.94 7.53
C ALA A 280 25.34 4.67 8.34
N VAL A 281 24.36 4.19 9.12
CA VAL A 281 24.49 2.91 9.83
C VAL A 281 24.37 1.75 8.86
N ARG A 282 23.36 1.76 7.97
CA ARG A 282 23.11 0.67 7.00
C ARG A 282 24.26 0.46 6.03
N SER A 283 24.84 1.54 5.51
CA SER A 283 26.01 1.46 4.63
C SER A 283 27.25 0.86 5.31
N ASN A 284 27.39 1.02 6.63
CA ASN A 284 28.49 0.47 7.42
C ASN A 284 28.21 -0.95 7.97
N LEU A 285 26.94 -1.30 8.19
CA LEU A 285 26.49 -2.59 8.71
C LEU A 285 26.71 -3.72 7.68
N ARG A 286 27.21 -4.86 8.15
CA ARG A 286 27.42 -6.08 7.35
C ARG A 286 26.91 -7.29 8.11
N LEU A 287 26.22 -8.18 7.41
CA LEU A 287 25.86 -9.50 7.91
C LEU A 287 26.81 -10.52 7.31
N ASP A 288 27.87 -10.82 8.04
CA ASP A 288 28.81 -11.87 7.63
C ASP A 288 28.20 -13.23 7.98
N HIS A 289 28.21 -14.18 7.04
CA HIS A 289 27.75 -15.54 7.31
C HIS A 289 28.92 -16.47 7.64
N HIS A 290 28.64 -17.51 8.41
CA HIS A 290 29.53 -18.63 8.65
C HIS A 290 28.75 -19.93 8.48
N THR A 291 29.31 -20.83 7.68
CA THR A 291 28.67 -22.09 7.27
C THR A 291 29.45 -23.27 7.84
N GLU A 292 28.75 -24.35 8.18
CA GLU A 292 29.37 -25.63 8.56
C GLU A 292 29.81 -26.47 7.33
N PHE A 293 29.35 -26.09 6.15
CA PHE A 293 29.71 -26.70 4.85
C PHE A 293 30.74 -25.85 4.09
N GLU A 294 31.29 -26.43 3.01
CA GLU A 294 32.38 -25.84 2.23
C GLU A 294 32.00 -24.49 1.59
N GLU A 295 32.94 -23.54 1.57
CA GLU A 295 32.75 -22.24 0.90
C GLU A 295 32.52 -22.44 -0.60
N GLY A 296 31.57 -21.68 -1.17
CA GLY A 296 31.19 -21.79 -2.59
C GLY A 296 30.31 -23.00 -2.93
N ALA A 297 29.69 -23.63 -1.92
CA ALA A 297 28.63 -24.61 -2.12
C ALA A 297 27.45 -24.03 -2.91
N SER A 298 26.71 -24.90 -3.60
CA SER A 298 25.42 -24.55 -4.18
C SER A 298 24.28 -25.13 -3.36
N VAL A 299 23.10 -24.52 -3.48
CA VAL A 299 21.85 -25.05 -2.96
C VAL A 299 20.86 -25.12 -4.11
N GLU A 300 20.47 -26.34 -4.47
CA GLU A 300 19.61 -26.61 -5.63
C GLU A 300 20.16 -25.99 -6.93
N GLY A 301 21.49 -26.02 -7.09
CA GLY A 301 22.18 -25.45 -8.26
C GLY A 301 22.21 -23.90 -8.32
N ARG A 302 21.77 -23.21 -7.28
CA ARG A 302 21.97 -21.76 -7.08
C ARG A 302 23.19 -21.51 -6.18
N PRO A 303 23.95 -20.41 -6.35
CA PRO A 303 24.95 -20.01 -5.37
C PRO A 303 24.35 -19.93 -3.97
N PHE A 304 25.08 -20.40 -2.95
CA PHE A 304 24.59 -20.38 -1.58
C PHE A 304 24.18 -18.99 -1.11
N GLU A 305 24.94 -17.95 -1.47
CA GLU A 305 24.66 -16.57 -1.09
C GLU A 305 23.32 -16.08 -1.65
N ASP A 306 23.04 -16.36 -2.94
CA ASP A 306 21.77 -16.01 -3.58
C ASP A 306 20.59 -16.78 -2.94
N PHE A 307 20.81 -18.04 -2.56
CA PHE A 307 19.82 -18.83 -1.82
C PHE A 307 19.55 -18.22 -0.44
N LEU A 308 20.61 -17.96 0.32
CA LEU A 308 20.57 -17.41 1.67
C LEU A 308 19.83 -16.06 1.69
N GLU A 309 20.19 -15.13 0.81
CA GLU A 309 19.56 -13.81 0.76
C GLU A 309 18.08 -13.85 0.39
N SER A 310 17.64 -14.93 -0.28
CA SER A 310 16.24 -15.14 -0.64
C SER A 310 15.37 -15.69 0.51
N THR A 311 15.96 -16.23 1.57
CA THR A 311 15.19 -16.87 2.65
C THR A 311 14.59 -15.86 3.62
N ILE A 312 13.49 -16.25 4.26
CA ILE A 312 12.79 -15.37 5.19
C ILE A 312 13.63 -15.13 6.45
N GLU A 313 14.47 -16.09 6.87
CA GLU A 313 15.32 -15.99 8.05
C GLU A 313 16.41 -14.94 7.85
N TYR A 314 17.08 -14.95 6.68
CA TYR A 314 18.08 -13.93 6.36
C TYR A 314 17.44 -12.54 6.31
N ARG A 315 16.34 -12.41 5.55
CA ARG A 315 15.60 -11.15 5.44
C ARG A 315 15.12 -10.65 6.79
N PHE A 316 14.68 -11.56 7.66
CA PHE A 316 14.29 -11.22 9.03
C PHE A 316 15.43 -10.65 9.84
N VAL A 317 16.61 -11.28 9.80
CA VAL A 317 17.78 -10.76 10.52
C VAL A 317 18.22 -9.42 9.95
N ASP A 318 18.29 -9.27 8.62
CA ASP A 318 18.61 -8.00 7.96
C ASP A 318 17.64 -6.88 8.34
N TRP A 319 16.33 -7.15 8.32
CA TRP A 319 15.33 -6.21 8.78
C TRP A 319 15.46 -5.89 10.28
N LEU A 320 15.67 -6.90 11.12
CA LEU A 320 15.75 -6.77 12.58
C LEU A 320 16.88 -5.83 13.01
N VAL A 321 18.04 -5.90 12.35
CA VAL A 321 19.21 -5.05 12.70
C VAL A 321 19.36 -3.83 11.80
N GLY A 322 18.78 -3.84 10.60
CA GLY A 322 18.96 -2.80 9.59
C GLY A 322 17.80 -1.83 9.46
N THR A 323 16.55 -2.27 9.67
CA THR A 323 15.33 -1.46 9.49
C THR A 323 14.64 -1.14 10.80
N LEU A 324 14.29 -2.17 11.57
CA LEU A 324 13.45 -2.05 12.76
C LEU A 324 13.95 -1.01 13.79
N PRO A 325 15.27 -0.87 14.07
CA PRO A 325 15.73 0.14 15.01
C PRO A 325 15.35 1.57 14.63
N PHE A 326 15.32 1.85 13.32
CA PHE A 326 14.94 3.15 12.80
C PHE A 326 13.44 3.35 12.80
N GLU A 327 12.64 2.31 12.48
CA GLU A 327 11.18 2.37 12.60
C GLU A 327 10.75 2.64 14.04
N ILE A 328 11.34 1.94 15.02
CA ILE A 328 11.06 2.17 16.45
C ILE A 328 11.40 3.61 16.86
N ARG A 329 12.54 4.14 16.40
CA ARG A 329 12.98 5.50 16.71
C ARG A 329 12.10 6.56 16.04
N ASP A 330 11.85 6.40 14.74
CA ASP A 330 11.17 7.41 13.92
C ASP A 330 9.67 7.50 14.29
N THR A 331 9.09 6.42 14.82
CA THR A 331 7.72 6.38 15.37
C THR A 331 7.64 6.78 16.85
N GLY A 332 8.78 7.02 17.51
CA GLY A 332 8.86 7.36 18.93
C GLY A 332 8.44 6.21 19.86
N SER A 333 8.53 4.96 19.39
CA SER A 333 8.11 3.76 20.11
C SER A 333 9.18 3.18 21.04
N GLU A 334 10.31 3.86 21.21
CA GLU A 334 11.47 3.40 22.00
C GLU A 334 11.10 3.05 23.45
N GLU A 335 10.31 3.89 24.14
CA GLU A 335 9.87 3.60 25.51
C GLU A 335 8.85 2.46 25.56
N ALA A 336 8.00 2.36 24.53
CA ALA A 336 6.96 1.32 24.43
C ALA A 336 7.56 -0.06 24.11
N LEU A 337 8.71 -0.10 23.44
CA LEU A 337 9.46 -1.29 23.05
C LEU A 337 10.85 -1.35 23.72
N ALA A 338 10.98 -0.77 24.92
CA ALA A 338 12.29 -0.53 25.54
C ALA A 338 13.20 -1.76 25.60
N ASP A 339 12.68 -2.94 25.96
CA ASP A 339 13.53 -4.13 26.10
C ASP A 339 14.06 -4.59 24.74
N LEU A 340 13.22 -4.49 23.69
CA LEU A 340 13.60 -4.81 22.32
C LEU A 340 14.57 -3.76 21.75
N SER A 341 14.26 -2.48 21.90
CA SER A 341 15.11 -1.37 21.46
C SER A 341 16.51 -1.45 22.09
N GLU A 342 16.59 -1.75 23.39
CA GLU A 342 17.86 -1.96 24.09
C GLU A 342 18.57 -3.27 23.69
N ALA A 343 17.84 -4.27 23.20
CA ALA A 343 18.40 -5.56 22.79
C ALA A 343 19.05 -5.51 21.40
N ILE A 344 18.45 -4.81 20.43
CA ILE A 344 18.92 -4.85 19.03
C ILE A 344 20.41 -4.45 18.89
N PRO A 345 20.90 -3.35 19.50
CA PRO A 345 22.32 -2.97 19.42
C PRO A 345 23.29 -3.97 20.05
N ARG A 346 22.79 -4.90 20.87
CA ARG A 346 23.59 -5.94 21.54
C ARG A 346 23.68 -7.24 20.74
N ILE A 347 22.89 -7.38 19.66
CA ILE A 347 22.94 -8.54 18.78
C ILE A 347 24.33 -8.63 18.14
N ASP A 348 25.00 -9.76 18.34
CA ASP A 348 26.31 -10.07 17.74
C ASP A 348 26.19 -11.19 16.71
N ARG A 349 25.29 -12.16 16.94
CA ARG A 349 25.11 -13.34 16.11
C ARG A 349 23.62 -13.70 16.01
N ALA A 350 23.18 -14.17 14.85
CA ALA A 350 21.93 -14.90 14.70
C ALA A 350 22.22 -16.34 14.23
N THR A 351 21.57 -17.32 14.84
CA THR A 351 21.67 -18.74 14.47
C THR A 351 20.33 -19.18 13.90
N PHE A 352 20.35 -19.87 12.77
CA PHE A 352 19.15 -20.48 12.19
C PHE A 352 18.92 -21.90 12.70
N ASP A 353 17.68 -22.38 12.61
CA ASP A 353 17.23 -23.68 13.14
C ASP A 353 17.76 -23.94 14.57
N ALA A 354 17.66 -22.92 15.42
CA ALA A 354 18.30 -22.89 16.71
C ALA A 354 17.46 -23.62 17.76
N THR A 355 18.08 -24.54 18.48
CA THR A 355 17.49 -25.20 19.64
C THR A 355 18.05 -24.61 20.94
N LEU A 356 17.18 -24.15 21.83
CA LEU A 356 17.53 -23.67 23.16
C LEU A 356 17.26 -24.75 24.22
N ASP A 357 18.31 -25.11 24.96
CA ASP A 357 18.22 -26.01 26.10
C ASP A 357 17.59 -25.31 27.31
N LEU A 358 16.62 -25.95 27.94
CA LEU A 358 15.89 -25.44 29.09
C LEU A 358 16.30 -26.15 30.38
N ASP A 359 16.03 -25.50 31.51
CA ASP A 359 16.16 -26.14 32.82
C ASP A 359 15.30 -27.41 32.88
N GLY A 360 15.87 -28.50 33.41
CA GLY A 360 15.18 -29.79 33.47
C GLY A 360 15.43 -30.73 32.28
N GLY A 361 16.27 -30.32 31.32
CA GLY A 361 16.67 -31.17 30.18
C GLY A 361 15.64 -31.21 29.06
N GLU A 362 14.70 -30.27 29.06
CA GLU A 362 13.80 -30.00 27.94
C GLU A 362 14.49 -29.05 26.94
N SER A 363 13.99 -28.98 25.71
CA SER A 363 14.47 -28.01 24.72
C SER A 363 13.31 -27.45 23.90
N VAL A 364 13.55 -26.31 23.27
CA VAL A 364 12.62 -25.66 22.35
C VAL A 364 13.36 -25.16 21.11
N ALA A 365 12.75 -25.35 19.94
CA ALA A 365 13.32 -24.93 18.66
C ALA A 365 12.67 -23.63 18.16
N PHE A 366 13.47 -22.84 17.46
CA PHE A 366 13.13 -21.58 16.81
C PHE A 366 13.85 -21.51 15.46
N ASP A 367 13.20 -20.92 14.46
CA ASP A 367 13.81 -20.79 13.13
C ASP A 367 14.97 -19.78 13.16
N VAL A 368 14.88 -18.75 14.00
CA VAL A 368 16.00 -17.82 14.26
C VAL A 368 16.11 -17.49 15.74
N VAL A 369 17.33 -17.51 16.27
CA VAL A 369 17.65 -16.91 17.58
C VAL A 369 18.81 -15.94 17.44
N ALA A 370 18.58 -14.69 17.84
CA ALA A 370 19.61 -13.67 17.94
C ALA A 370 20.24 -13.69 19.33
N PHE A 371 21.57 -13.67 19.39
CA PHE A 371 22.37 -13.75 20.59
C PHE A 371 23.23 -12.49 20.78
N ASP A 372 23.51 -12.17 22.04
CA ASP A 372 24.56 -11.24 22.37
C ASP A 372 25.95 -11.87 22.17
N ARG A 373 26.99 -11.04 22.31
CA ARG A 373 28.41 -11.46 22.24
C ARG A 373 28.84 -12.51 23.27
N HIS A 374 28.01 -12.80 24.27
CA HIS A 374 28.25 -13.78 25.33
C HIS A 374 27.49 -15.09 25.08
N GLY A 375 26.68 -15.16 24.02
CA GLY A 375 25.83 -16.31 23.71
C GLY A 375 24.52 -16.32 24.49
N THR A 376 24.09 -15.18 25.05
CA THR A 376 22.77 -15.06 25.68
C THR A 376 21.71 -14.77 24.61
N PRO A 377 20.62 -15.53 24.52
CA PRO A 377 19.56 -15.25 23.55
C PRO A 377 18.82 -13.95 23.91
N LEU A 378 18.59 -13.11 22.91
CA LEU A 378 17.94 -11.80 23.01
C LEU A 378 16.61 -11.77 22.27
N VAL A 379 16.55 -12.31 21.05
CA VAL A 379 15.33 -12.36 20.24
C VAL A 379 15.16 -13.78 19.73
N THR A 380 13.93 -14.29 19.83
CA THR A 380 13.54 -15.59 19.29
C THR A 380 12.51 -15.37 18.20
N ALA A 381 12.58 -16.10 17.10
CA ALA A 381 11.62 -16.00 16.02
C ALA A 381 11.22 -17.37 15.46
N ARG A 382 9.95 -17.47 15.03
CA ARG A 382 9.53 -18.53 14.12
C ARG A 382 8.95 -17.97 12.85
N CYS A 383 9.27 -18.61 11.74
CA CYS A 383 8.88 -18.22 10.40
C CYS A 383 7.75 -19.13 9.91
N HIS A 384 6.65 -18.50 9.51
CA HIS A 384 5.50 -19.16 8.92
C HIS A 384 5.52 -18.94 7.41
N GLU A 385 6.27 -19.81 6.72
CA GLU A 385 6.43 -19.81 5.26
C GLU A 385 5.29 -20.54 4.55
N SER A 386 4.06 -20.12 4.83
CA SER A 386 2.87 -20.58 4.12
C SER A 386 2.18 -19.43 3.41
N ARG A 387 1.49 -19.77 2.33
CA ARG A 387 0.52 -18.88 1.69
C ARG A 387 -0.74 -18.72 2.53
N GLU A 388 -1.02 -19.69 3.39
CA GLU A 388 -2.10 -19.61 4.37
C GLU A 388 -1.73 -18.59 5.46
N PRO A 389 -2.73 -17.92 6.06
CA PRO A 389 -2.47 -17.01 7.16
C PRO A 389 -1.89 -17.73 8.37
N ALA A 390 -1.02 -17.04 9.11
CA ALA A 390 -0.53 -17.51 10.40
C ALA A 390 -1.69 -17.55 11.40
N SER A 391 -2.06 -18.75 11.84
CA SER A 391 -3.21 -18.97 12.71
C SER A 391 -2.92 -18.66 14.18
N ARG A 392 -3.98 -18.67 14.98
CA ARG A 392 -3.91 -18.60 16.45
C ARG A 392 -2.94 -19.62 17.06
N GLU A 393 -2.96 -20.85 16.56
CA GLU A 393 -2.09 -21.93 17.04
C GLU A 393 -0.62 -21.63 16.78
N VAL A 394 -0.29 -21.00 15.64
CA VAL A 394 1.08 -20.60 15.29
C VAL A 394 1.60 -19.58 16.31
N VAL A 395 0.83 -18.51 16.56
CA VAL A 395 1.22 -17.46 17.51
C VAL A 395 1.28 -17.98 18.94
N ALA A 396 0.27 -18.75 19.37
CA ALA A 396 0.26 -19.35 20.70
C ALA A 396 1.43 -20.32 20.93
N GLY A 397 1.82 -21.08 19.91
CA GLY A 397 2.96 -22.00 20.00
C GLY A 397 4.30 -21.28 20.16
N VAL A 398 4.45 -20.08 19.60
CA VAL A 398 5.64 -19.23 19.79
C VAL A 398 5.65 -18.57 21.16
N GLU A 399 4.50 -18.06 21.62
CA GLU A 399 4.33 -17.53 22.97
C GLU A 399 4.68 -18.60 24.02
N GLU A 400 4.11 -19.80 23.92
CA GLU A 400 4.37 -20.87 24.88
C GLU A 400 5.85 -21.27 24.91
N ALA A 401 6.46 -21.45 23.73
CA ALA A 401 7.87 -21.81 23.61
C ALA A 401 8.78 -20.73 24.21
N THR A 402 8.50 -19.46 23.94
CA THR A 402 9.31 -18.33 24.43
C THR A 402 9.10 -18.10 25.92
N SER A 403 7.88 -18.26 26.43
CA SER A 403 7.57 -18.19 27.86
C SER A 403 8.34 -19.26 28.65
N ARG A 404 8.47 -20.47 28.11
CA ARG A 404 9.33 -21.52 28.66
C ARG A 404 10.81 -21.14 28.58
N ALA A 405 11.29 -20.69 27.41
CA ALA A 405 12.67 -20.25 27.21
C ALA A 405 13.09 -19.13 28.16
N THR A 406 12.22 -18.14 28.38
CA THR A 406 12.48 -16.98 29.24
C THR A 406 12.66 -17.37 30.72
N SER A 407 12.17 -18.54 31.13
CA SER A 407 12.41 -19.04 32.49
C SER A 407 13.89 -19.36 32.73
N THR A 408 14.56 -19.95 31.73
CA THR A 408 16.00 -20.27 31.74
C THR A 408 16.85 -19.10 31.26
N TYR A 409 16.37 -18.36 30.26
CA TYR A 409 17.06 -17.21 29.66
C TYR A 409 16.26 -15.92 29.87
N PRO A 410 16.38 -15.26 31.04
CA PRO A 410 15.61 -14.05 31.35
C PRO A 410 16.03 -12.82 30.53
N GLY A 411 17.06 -12.95 29.68
CA GLY A 411 17.54 -11.89 28.78
C GLY A 411 16.80 -11.79 27.44
N ILE A 412 15.88 -12.72 27.16
CA ILE A 412 15.03 -12.67 25.96
C ILE A 412 14.13 -11.44 26.05
N ALA A 413 14.31 -10.51 25.12
CA ALA A 413 13.59 -9.26 25.03
C ALA A 413 12.34 -9.36 24.13
N ALA A 414 12.37 -10.22 23.11
CA ALA A 414 11.25 -10.39 22.20
C ALA A 414 11.08 -11.82 21.65
N ALA A 415 9.82 -12.18 21.42
CA ALA A 415 9.38 -13.30 20.61
C ALA A 415 8.77 -12.73 19.33
N MET A 416 9.18 -13.20 18.16
CA MET A 416 8.67 -12.74 16.88
C MET A 416 8.04 -13.90 16.10
N VAL A 417 6.86 -13.65 15.53
CA VAL A 417 6.27 -14.54 14.52
C VAL A 417 6.41 -13.83 13.19
N VAL A 418 7.08 -14.45 12.23
CA VAL A 418 7.32 -13.88 10.90
C VAL A 418 6.45 -14.62 9.90
N ALA A 419 5.36 -13.99 9.45
CA ALA A 419 4.47 -14.57 8.46
C ALA A 419 4.90 -14.14 7.04
N ALA A 420 5.05 -15.10 6.14
CA ALA A 420 5.27 -14.82 4.72
C ALA A 420 4.03 -14.16 4.06
N SER A 421 2.86 -14.28 4.70
CA SER A 421 1.57 -13.79 4.24
C SER A 421 1.01 -12.72 5.20
N TYR A 422 0.00 -13.06 5.99
CA TYR A 422 -0.67 -12.21 6.96
C TYR A 422 -1.11 -13.04 8.18
N PHE A 423 -1.57 -12.38 9.23
CA PHE A 423 -2.10 -13.05 10.43
C PHE A 423 -3.62 -13.18 10.36
N ASP A 424 -4.14 -14.33 10.79
CA ASP A 424 -5.58 -14.49 11.02
C ASP A 424 -6.03 -13.57 12.18
N PRO A 425 -7.24 -12.98 12.14
CA PRO A 425 -7.76 -12.18 13.26
C PRO A 425 -7.69 -12.89 14.62
N ASP A 426 -7.92 -14.20 14.67
CA ASP A 426 -7.84 -14.99 15.92
C ASP A 426 -6.41 -15.08 16.46
N ALA A 427 -5.40 -14.86 15.60
CA ALA A 427 -3.99 -14.80 15.98
C ALA A 427 -3.65 -13.49 16.69
N LEU A 428 -4.26 -12.38 16.27
CA LEU A 428 -4.12 -11.07 16.93
C LEU A 428 -4.71 -11.12 18.36
N GLU A 429 -5.82 -11.85 18.55
CA GLU A 429 -6.42 -12.04 19.88
C GLU A 429 -5.48 -12.74 20.88
N VAL A 430 -4.52 -13.56 20.42
CA VAL A 430 -3.51 -14.16 21.30
C VAL A 430 -2.67 -13.07 21.93
N VAL A 431 -2.17 -12.13 21.12
CA VAL A 431 -1.35 -11.03 21.60
C VAL A 431 -2.13 -10.19 22.60
N ASP A 432 -3.36 -9.81 22.30
CA ASP A 432 -4.22 -9.08 23.23
C ASP A 432 -4.47 -9.86 24.53
N GLY A 433 -4.69 -11.18 24.41
CA GLY A 433 -4.95 -12.07 25.55
C GLY A 433 -3.75 -12.21 26.49
N VAL A 434 -2.53 -12.32 25.96
CA VAL A 434 -1.31 -12.54 26.75
C VAL A 434 -0.63 -11.25 27.21
N THR A 435 -0.85 -10.16 26.48
CA THR A 435 -0.29 -8.83 26.82
C THR A 435 -1.26 -7.99 27.66
N GLY A 436 -2.56 -8.33 27.64
CA GLY A 436 -3.63 -7.71 28.41
C GLY A 436 -3.79 -8.19 29.86
N GLY A 437 -2.80 -8.89 30.41
CA GLY A 437 -2.87 -9.54 31.73
C GLY A 437 -3.04 -8.61 32.93
N GLY A 438 -4.27 -8.18 33.24
CA GLY A 438 -4.73 -8.02 34.63
C GLY A 438 -5.49 -6.74 35.01
N GLY A 439 -6.73 -6.59 34.55
CA GLY A 439 -7.76 -5.77 35.18
C GLY A 439 -7.65 -4.25 34.95
N PHE A 440 -8.77 -3.56 35.20
CA PHE A 440 -9.07 -2.14 34.92
C PHE A 440 -8.07 -1.08 35.45
N LEU A 441 -6.93 -1.46 36.02
CA LEU A 441 -6.03 -0.59 36.78
C LEU A 441 -4.52 -0.72 36.48
N ARG A 442 -4.07 -1.46 35.46
CA ARG A 442 -2.65 -1.48 35.04
C ARG A 442 -2.48 -1.55 33.53
N ARG A 443 -2.44 -0.39 32.86
CA ARG A 443 -1.82 -0.30 31.54
C ARG A 443 -0.31 -0.37 31.74
N SER A 444 0.32 -1.47 31.33
CA SER A 444 1.77 -1.46 31.11
C SER A 444 2.06 -0.39 30.05
N PRO A 445 3.09 0.47 30.24
CA PRO A 445 3.50 1.40 29.19
C PRO A 445 4.12 0.68 27.99
N LYS A 446 4.51 -0.59 28.17
CA LYS A 446 5.13 -1.42 27.13
C LYS A 446 4.07 -2.05 26.22
N ARG A 447 4.21 -1.86 24.91
CA ARG A 447 3.33 -2.43 23.89
C ARG A 447 3.63 -3.91 23.66
N SER A 448 2.58 -4.68 23.38
CA SER A 448 2.59 -6.13 23.16
C SER A 448 3.48 -6.91 24.14
N TYR A 449 3.46 -6.53 25.42
CA TYR A 449 4.39 -7.06 26.41
C TYR A 449 3.78 -8.20 27.23
N VAL A 450 4.35 -9.40 27.10
CA VAL A 450 3.96 -10.59 27.86
C VAL A 450 4.64 -10.56 29.23
N THR A 451 3.84 -10.46 30.30
CA THR A 451 4.37 -10.39 31.66
C THR A 451 4.39 -11.77 32.31
N LEU A 452 5.58 -12.33 32.55
CA LEU A 452 5.75 -13.60 33.25
C LEU A 452 5.91 -13.42 34.76
N SER A 453 6.56 -12.33 35.19
CA SER A 453 6.70 -11.95 36.60
C SER A 453 6.95 -10.44 36.74
N ARG A 454 7.07 -9.93 37.98
CA ARG A 454 7.25 -8.49 38.25
C ARG A 454 8.37 -7.83 37.44
N ASN A 455 9.45 -8.56 37.15
CA ASN A 455 10.63 -8.06 36.45
C ASN A 455 11.03 -8.99 35.28
N ARG A 456 10.10 -9.82 34.76
CA ARG A 456 10.39 -10.71 33.63
C ARG A 456 9.23 -10.71 32.65
N GLY A 457 9.57 -10.62 31.38
CA GLY A 457 8.65 -10.62 30.27
C GLY A 457 9.41 -10.35 28.99
N TYR A 458 8.69 -10.29 27.89
CA TYR A 458 9.23 -10.03 26.56
C TYR A 458 8.14 -9.40 25.69
N HIS A 459 8.53 -8.75 24.60
CA HIS A 459 7.58 -8.27 23.59
C HIS A 459 7.19 -9.42 22.66
N LEU A 460 5.90 -9.69 22.52
CA LEU A 460 5.37 -10.60 21.51
C LEU A 460 5.04 -9.78 20.26
N CYS A 461 5.82 -10.00 19.21
CA CYS A 461 5.81 -9.21 17.99
C CYS A 461 5.32 -10.06 16.81
N LEU A 462 4.45 -9.49 15.98
CA LEU A 462 3.98 -10.10 14.74
C LEU A 462 4.56 -9.31 13.57
N VAL A 463 5.22 -10.01 12.66
CA VAL A 463 5.94 -9.44 11.53
C VAL A 463 5.37 -10.04 10.24
N GLU A 464 5.00 -9.20 9.29
CA GLU A 464 4.49 -9.61 7.98
C GLU A 464 5.50 -9.32 6.90
N ALA A 465 5.72 -10.29 6.01
CA ALA A 465 6.46 -10.08 4.78
C ALA A 465 5.50 -9.63 3.67
N ARG A 466 5.65 -8.39 3.18
CA ARG A 466 4.87 -7.85 2.05
C ARG A 466 5.84 -7.36 0.99
N ARG A 467 5.68 -7.85 -0.26
CA ARG A 467 6.51 -7.44 -1.41
C ARG A 467 8.02 -7.47 -1.12
N GLU A 468 8.50 -8.58 -0.53
CA GLU A 468 9.91 -8.82 -0.15
C GLU A 468 10.44 -8.00 1.04
N GLU A 469 9.70 -6.99 1.51
CA GLU A 469 9.99 -6.24 2.73
C GLU A 469 9.26 -6.81 3.95
N LEU A 470 9.78 -6.55 5.15
CA LEU A 470 9.19 -6.98 6.42
C LEU A 470 8.68 -5.77 7.19
N TYR A 471 7.55 -5.92 7.86
CA TYR A 471 6.92 -4.86 8.64
C TYR A 471 6.42 -5.41 9.97
N LEU A 472 6.60 -4.64 11.05
CA LEU A 472 6.04 -4.99 12.36
C LEU A 472 4.55 -4.63 12.40
N SER A 473 3.67 -5.63 12.26
CA SER A 473 2.22 -5.43 12.28
C SER A 473 1.65 -5.37 13.69
N THR A 474 2.32 -6.01 14.66
CA THR A 474 1.93 -5.92 16.07
C THR A 474 3.17 -5.91 16.96
N PRO A 475 3.35 -4.91 17.84
CA PRO A 475 2.56 -3.68 17.89
C PRO A 475 2.77 -2.84 16.64
N ASP A 476 1.71 -2.16 16.21
CA ASP A 476 1.74 -1.23 15.08
C ASP A 476 2.73 -0.09 15.38
N LEU A 477 3.65 0.18 14.43
CA LEU A 477 4.71 1.19 14.52
C LEU A 477 4.36 2.43 13.70
#